data_AF-A0A1W9QFK0-F1
#
_entry.id   AF-A0A1W9QFK0-F1
#
_cell.length_a   1.000
_cell.length_b   1.000
_cell.length_c   1.000
_cell.angle_alpha   90.00
_cell.angle_beta   90.00
_cell.angle_gamma   90.00
#
_symmetry.space_group_name_H-M   'P 1'
#
loop_
_entity.id
_entity.type
_entity.pdbx_description
1 polymer ?
#
loop_
_entity_poly.entity_id
_entity_poly.type
_entity_poly.pdbx_seq_one_letter_code
_entity_poly.pdbx_strand_id
1 'polypeptide(L)'
;MAIGASFIGGSCGPAGVGDPCVPEEEYLTDFPGFNESEVNVESRSFQCVTRVCLVNHFRGRVSCPYGQSEETAQKCSTDANACRPGSPEHEISCRVPDRDGSELTDRVKIGIQPQYDNRKARDTVYCSCRCAGPDPNARYCECPSGFTCEDLMADLDIGRGQLAGSYCVIDGTSYDSTSSQGDDCSPTKGNCGYTVGSGSEKRGVNPPNPAIAADSI
;
A
#
# COMPACT_ATOMS: atom_id res chain seq x y z
N MET A 1 -26.98 -38.84 28.48
CA MET A 1 -26.08 -38.50 27.36
C MET A 1 -26.70 -37.32 26.63
N ALA A 2 -26.18 -36.11 26.86
CA ALA A 2 -26.59 -34.92 26.13
C ALA A 2 -25.39 -34.52 25.27
N ILE A 3 -25.55 -34.64 23.94
CA ILE A 3 -24.54 -34.25 22.97
C ILE A 3 -24.71 -32.74 22.76
N GLY A 4 -23.82 -31.95 23.33
CA GLY A 4 -23.75 -30.51 23.12
C GLY A 4 -23.19 -30.21 21.73
N ALA A 5 -23.97 -29.55 20.89
CA ALA A 5 -23.52 -29.02 19.61
C ALA A 5 -22.74 -27.73 19.86
N SER A 6 -21.41 -27.79 19.74
CA SER A 6 -20.56 -26.59 19.72
C SER A 6 -20.62 -25.95 18.34
N PHE A 7 -21.14 -24.73 18.31
CA PHE A 7 -21.12 -23.85 17.15
C PHE A 7 -19.67 -23.49 16.80
N ILE A 8 -19.20 -23.91 15.62
CA ILE A 8 -17.98 -23.38 15.03
C ILE A 8 -18.33 -22.02 14.44
N GLY A 9 -18.16 -20.97 15.24
CA GLY A 9 -18.16 -19.59 14.75
C GLY A 9 -16.92 -19.36 13.90
N GLY A 10 -17.02 -19.63 12.60
CA GLY A 10 -16.03 -19.16 11.63
C GLY A 10 -16.10 -17.64 11.59
N SER A 11 -15.10 -16.98 12.18
CA SER A 11 -14.93 -15.54 12.04
C SER A 11 -14.60 -15.22 10.60
N CYS A 12 -15.62 -14.89 9.81
CA CYS A 12 -15.41 -14.00 8.68
C CYS A 12 -14.92 -12.68 9.28
N GLY A 13 -13.61 -12.46 9.30
CA GLY A 13 -13.05 -11.15 9.63
C GLY A 13 -13.70 -10.08 8.74
N PRO A 14 -13.76 -8.81 9.18
CA PRO A 14 -14.24 -7.71 8.35
C PRO A 14 -13.53 -7.77 6.98
N ALA A 15 -14.29 -8.10 5.95
CA ALA A 15 -13.75 -8.32 4.61
C ALA A 15 -13.12 -7.02 4.10
N GLY A 16 -11.85 -7.10 3.68
CA GLY A 16 -11.15 -6.03 2.96
C GLY A 16 -10.22 -5.13 3.78
N VAL A 17 -10.00 -5.38 5.08
CA VAL A 17 -8.91 -4.73 5.82
C VAL A 17 -7.60 -5.47 5.54
N GLY A 18 -6.54 -4.75 5.17
CA GLY A 18 -5.23 -5.28 4.80
C GLY A 18 -5.03 -5.50 3.31
N ASP A 19 -6.08 -5.40 2.49
CA ASP A 19 -5.95 -5.51 1.04
C ASP A 19 -5.07 -4.38 0.48
N PRO A 20 -4.19 -4.64 -0.50
CA PRO A 20 -3.40 -3.58 -1.10
C PRO A 20 -4.31 -2.59 -1.82
N CYS A 21 -3.99 -1.30 -1.72
CA CYS A 21 -4.65 -0.24 -2.47
C CYS A 21 -3.62 0.73 -3.04
N VAL A 22 -4.02 1.41 -4.12
CA VAL A 22 -3.25 2.47 -4.75
C VAL A 22 -4.00 3.80 -4.59
N PRO A 23 -3.44 4.79 -3.88
CA PRO A 23 -4.10 6.07 -3.71
C PRO A 23 -4.37 6.81 -5.03
N GLU A 24 -5.46 7.58 -5.10
CA GLU A 24 -5.89 8.31 -6.29
C GLU A 24 -4.83 9.33 -6.78
N GLU A 25 -4.07 9.94 -5.87
CA GLU A 25 -3.00 10.89 -6.22
C GLU A 25 -1.91 10.25 -7.09
N GLU A 26 -1.70 8.93 -7.00
CA GLU A 26 -0.74 8.23 -7.86
C GLU A 26 -1.14 8.22 -9.33
N TYR A 27 -2.41 8.48 -9.65
CA TYR A 27 -2.81 8.62 -11.05
C TYR A 27 -2.40 9.96 -11.68
N LEU A 28 -1.88 10.89 -10.87
CA LEU A 28 -1.31 12.14 -11.32
C LEU A 28 0.16 11.95 -11.73
N THR A 29 0.52 12.45 -12.92
CA THR A 29 1.87 12.31 -13.48
C THR A 29 2.92 13.19 -12.78
N ASP A 30 2.46 14.18 -12.02
CA ASP A 30 3.24 15.20 -11.32
C ASP A 30 3.17 15.04 -9.79
N PHE A 31 2.62 13.93 -9.29
CA PHE A 31 2.62 13.62 -7.85
C PHE A 31 3.98 13.06 -7.40
N PRO A 32 4.70 13.74 -6.47
CA PRO A 32 6.07 13.37 -6.08
C PRO A 32 6.14 12.12 -5.20
N GLY A 33 4.99 11.61 -4.78
CA GLY A 33 4.88 10.58 -3.76
C GLY A 33 4.54 11.16 -2.38
N PHE A 34 4.29 10.25 -1.45
CA PHE A 34 3.99 10.53 -0.06
C PHE A 34 5.26 10.78 0.75
N ASN A 35 5.11 11.37 1.93
CA ASN A 35 6.17 11.58 2.89
C ASN A 35 6.07 10.64 4.10
N GLU A 36 7.20 10.15 4.62
CA GLU A 36 7.21 9.26 5.78
C GLU A 36 6.71 9.90 7.08
N SER A 37 6.67 11.23 7.16
CA SER A 37 6.25 11.95 8.36
C SER A 37 4.75 12.24 8.42
N GLU A 38 3.99 11.92 7.37
CA GLU A 38 2.55 12.21 7.28
C GLU A 38 1.70 10.94 7.20
N VAL A 39 0.45 11.06 7.64
CA VAL A 39 -0.59 10.06 7.41
C VAL A 39 -1.58 10.64 6.41
N ASN A 40 -1.86 9.90 5.33
CA ASN A 40 -2.90 10.24 4.39
C ASN A 40 -4.02 9.20 4.44
N VAL A 41 -5.26 9.67 4.49
CA VAL A 41 -6.45 8.82 4.53
C VAL A 41 -7.32 9.15 3.33
N GLU A 42 -7.30 8.28 2.33
CA GLU A 42 -8.22 8.39 1.20
C GLU A 42 -9.57 7.77 1.59
N SER A 43 -10.54 8.65 1.84
CA SER A 43 -11.93 8.23 1.99
C SER A 43 -12.55 7.94 0.63
N ARG A 44 -13.45 6.96 0.56
CA ARG A 44 -14.22 6.54 -0.63
C ARG A 44 -13.43 5.77 -1.68
N SER A 45 -12.27 5.22 -1.32
CA SER A 45 -11.48 4.38 -2.22
C SER A 45 -12.33 3.22 -2.79
N PHE A 46 -12.30 3.05 -4.11
CA PHE A 46 -13.06 2.00 -4.80
C PHE A 46 -12.40 0.62 -4.71
N GLN A 47 -11.10 0.57 -4.42
CA GLN A 47 -10.34 -0.66 -4.26
C GLN A 47 -10.64 -1.32 -2.91
N CYS A 48 -10.97 -0.50 -1.90
CA CYS A 48 -11.22 -0.97 -0.54
C CYS A 48 -12.71 -1.21 -0.30
N VAL A 49 -13.06 -2.42 0.13
CA VAL A 49 -14.42 -2.76 0.59
C VAL A 49 -14.85 -1.82 1.73
N THR A 50 -13.91 -1.48 2.60
CA THR A 50 -14.06 -0.53 3.72
C THR A 50 -14.15 0.93 3.29
N ARG A 51 -13.85 1.23 2.02
CA ARG A 51 -13.77 2.58 1.44
C ARG A 51 -12.66 3.45 2.01
N VAL A 52 -11.67 2.89 2.70
CA VAL A 52 -10.54 3.66 3.26
C VAL A 52 -9.25 3.04 2.77
N CYS A 53 -8.51 3.78 1.94
CA CYS A 53 -7.11 3.48 1.66
C CYS A 53 -6.25 4.31 2.61
N LEU A 54 -5.54 3.63 3.52
CA LEU A 54 -4.68 4.27 4.50
C LEU A 54 -3.26 4.27 3.97
N VAL A 55 -2.65 5.45 3.93
CA VAL A 55 -1.23 5.66 3.70
C VAL A 55 -0.63 6.08 5.03
N ASN A 56 -0.14 5.11 5.78
CA ASN A 56 0.47 5.35 7.07
C ASN A 56 1.94 5.71 6.85
N HIS A 57 2.38 6.94 7.14
CA HIS A 57 3.79 7.32 7.25
C HIS A 57 4.69 6.80 6.11
N PHE A 58 4.24 6.83 4.87
CA PHE A 58 4.89 6.14 3.75
C PHE A 58 5.65 7.11 2.86
N ARG A 59 6.86 6.74 2.38
CA ARG A 59 7.65 7.58 1.47
C ARG A 59 7.59 7.06 0.04
N GLY A 60 7.37 7.97 -0.90
CA GLY A 60 7.40 7.68 -2.33
C GLY A 60 6.06 7.20 -2.86
N ARG A 61 6.08 6.27 -3.81
CA ARG A 61 4.88 5.81 -4.53
C ARG A 61 4.73 4.29 -4.42
N VAL A 62 3.51 3.81 -4.22
CA VAL A 62 3.16 2.39 -4.23
C VAL A 62 3.49 1.80 -5.59
N SER A 63 3.18 2.50 -6.69
CA SER A 63 3.46 2.02 -8.04
C SER A 63 4.93 2.08 -8.45
N CYS A 64 5.77 2.76 -7.68
CA CYS A 64 7.19 2.94 -7.99
C CYS A 64 8.10 2.75 -6.76
N PRO A 65 8.34 1.51 -6.31
CA PRO A 65 9.08 1.23 -5.08
C PRO A 65 10.50 1.78 -5.06
N TYR A 66 11.13 1.84 -6.22
CA TYR A 66 12.52 2.26 -6.39
C TYR A 66 12.67 3.74 -6.73
N GLY A 67 11.57 4.47 -6.87
CA GLY A 67 11.60 5.85 -7.32
C GLY A 67 12.16 6.01 -8.74
N GLN A 68 12.42 7.26 -9.11
CA GLN A 68 13.11 7.64 -10.34
C GLN A 68 13.86 8.95 -10.12
N SER A 69 14.99 9.15 -10.81
CA SER A 69 15.69 10.43 -10.78
C SER A 69 14.96 11.49 -11.61
N GLU A 70 15.22 12.76 -11.30
CA GLU A 70 14.72 13.90 -12.08
C GLU A 70 15.20 13.83 -13.54
N GLU A 71 16.43 13.36 -13.77
CA GLU A 71 17.00 13.17 -15.11
C GLU A 71 16.21 12.13 -15.91
N THR A 72 15.94 10.96 -15.30
CA THR A 72 15.11 9.92 -15.93
C THR A 72 13.71 10.45 -16.22
N ALA A 73 13.11 11.16 -15.27
CA ALA A 73 11.78 11.74 -15.42
C ALA A 73 11.69 12.72 -16.61
N GLN A 74 12.65 13.64 -16.71
CA GLN A 74 12.74 14.61 -17.80
C GLN A 74 12.98 13.94 -19.15
N LYS A 75 13.86 12.94 -19.19
CA LYS A 75 14.12 12.15 -20.40
C LYS A 75 12.86 11.42 -20.88
N CYS A 76 12.15 10.77 -19.97
CA CYS A 76 10.89 10.09 -20.28
C CYS A 76 9.75 11.03 -20.70
N SER A 77 9.80 12.28 -20.25
CA SER A 77 8.78 13.30 -20.56
C SER A 77 9.00 13.99 -21.91
N THR A 78 10.25 14.07 -22.36
CA THR A 78 10.63 14.82 -23.57
C THR A 78 10.91 13.93 -24.77
N ASP A 79 11.31 12.68 -24.53
CA ASP A 79 11.56 11.69 -25.59
C ASP A 79 10.59 10.50 -25.46
N ALA A 80 9.59 10.49 -26.35
CA ALA A 80 8.62 9.41 -26.45
C ALA A 80 9.27 8.04 -26.74
N ASN A 81 10.47 8.01 -27.32
CA ASN A 81 11.19 6.77 -27.61
C ASN A 81 12.06 6.29 -26.44
N ALA A 82 12.57 7.21 -25.63
CA ALA A 82 13.50 6.89 -24.54
C ALA A 82 12.89 5.89 -23.56
N CYS A 83 11.61 6.03 -23.21
CA CYS A 83 10.95 5.20 -22.20
C CYS A 83 9.85 4.31 -22.80
N ARG A 84 10.04 3.85 -24.04
CA ARG A 84 9.17 2.81 -24.62
C ARG A 84 9.38 1.46 -23.92
N PRO A 85 8.33 0.62 -23.80
CA PRO A 85 8.48 -0.74 -23.31
C PRO A 85 9.66 -1.47 -23.94
N GLY A 86 10.56 -1.97 -23.09
CA GLY A 86 11.79 -2.66 -23.49
C GLY A 86 13.05 -1.78 -23.63
N SER A 87 12.96 -0.47 -23.39
CA SER A 87 14.16 0.37 -23.28
C SER A 87 14.78 0.31 -21.88
N PRO A 88 16.09 0.60 -21.72
CA PRO A 88 16.72 0.66 -20.41
C PRO A 88 16.09 1.70 -19.47
N GLU A 89 15.74 2.87 -20.01
CA GLU A 89 15.09 3.93 -19.23
C GLU A 89 13.69 3.53 -18.77
N HIS A 90 12.98 2.72 -19.57
CA HIS A 90 11.66 2.22 -19.21
C HIS A 90 11.67 1.34 -17.96
N GLU A 91 12.73 0.56 -17.75
CA GLU A 91 12.88 -0.34 -16.60
C GLU A 91 13.08 0.42 -15.28
N ILE A 92 13.65 1.63 -15.37
CA ILE A 92 13.96 2.48 -14.20
C ILE A 92 13.02 3.68 -14.05
N SER A 93 12.04 3.83 -14.96
CA SER A 93 11.05 4.91 -14.91
C SER A 93 9.79 4.48 -14.16
N CYS A 94 9.28 5.37 -13.33
CA CYS A 94 7.97 5.28 -12.70
C CYS A 94 6.85 5.50 -13.73
N ARG A 95 5.75 4.76 -13.51
CA ARG A 95 4.54 4.83 -14.32
C ARG A 95 3.32 5.11 -13.46
N VAL A 96 2.33 5.72 -14.08
CA VAL A 96 0.97 5.76 -13.55
C VAL A 96 0.49 4.32 -13.33
N PRO A 97 -0.23 4.02 -12.22
CA PRO A 97 -0.74 2.69 -11.95
C PRO A 97 -1.58 2.13 -13.12
N ASP A 98 -1.55 0.81 -13.30
CA ASP A 98 -2.27 0.09 -14.37
C ASP A 98 -1.96 0.54 -15.80
N ARG A 99 -0.83 1.22 -16.00
CA ARG A 99 -0.33 1.63 -17.33
C ARG A 99 1.01 0.99 -17.65
N ASP A 100 1.22 0.70 -18.92
CA ASP A 100 2.46 0.10 -19.40
C ASP A 100 3.56 1.13 -19.68
N GLY A 101 3.27 2.44 -19.64
CA GLY A 101 4.25 3.52 -19.87
C GLY A 101 4.58 3.78 -21.35
N SER A 102 3.87 3.13 -22.28
CA SER A 102 4.05 3.33 -23.73
C SER A 102 3.74 4.76 -24.15
N GLU A 103 2.66 5.33 -23.61
CA GLU A 103 2.19 6.68 -23.88
C GLU A 103 2.83 7.72 -22.96
N LEU A 104 2.96 8.98 -23.43
CA LEU A 104 3.50 10.08 -22.62
C LEU A 104 2.63 10.42 -21.40
N THR A 105 1.33 10.13 -21.45
CA THR A 105 0.39 10.32 -20.34
C THR A 105 0.56 9.30 -19.22
N ASP A 106 1.21 8.19 -19.51
CA ASP A 106 1.36 7.06 -18.58
C ASP A 106 2.65 7.19 -17.75
N ARG A 107 3.46 8.21 -18.04
CA ARG A 107 4.79 8.42 -17.48
C ARG A 107 4.75 9.45 -16.37
N VAL A 108 5.41 9.15 -15.26
CA VAL A 108 5.63 10.13 -14.19
C VAL A 108 6.71 11.10 -14.63
N LYS A 109 6.43 12.40 -14.52
CA LYS A 109 7.21 13.47 -15.15
C LYS A 109 8.22 14.14 -14.24
N ILE A 110 8.22 13.77 -12.96
CA ILE A 110 9.07 14.34 -11.92
C ILE A 110 9.87 13.26 -11.21
N GLY A 111 10.96 13.63 -10.55
CA GLY A 111 11.73 12.74 -9.69
C GLY A 111 10.90 12.24 -8.51
N ILE A 112 11.07 10.96 -8.18
CA ILE A 112 10.35 10.27 -7.10
C ILE A 112 11.39 9.64 -6.19
N GLN A 113 11.27 9.89 -4.88
CA GLN A 113 12.13 9.25 -3.90
C GLN A 113 11.77 7.76 -3.77
N PRO A 114 12.78 6.87 -3.63
CA PRO A 114 12.53 5.46 -3.36
C PRO A 114 11.81 5.27 -2.02
N GLN A 115 11.09 4.15 -1.88
CA GLN A 115 10.57 3.76 -0.58
C GLN A 115 11.73 3.43 0.39
N TYR A 116 11.43 3.26 1.67
CA TYR A 116 12.37 2.64 2.60
C TYR A 116 12.13 1.12 2.65
N ASP A 117 13.19 0.34 2.74
CA ASP A 117 13.10 -1.12 2.73
C ASP A 117 12.53 -1.73 4.01
N ASN A 118 12.59 -1.03 5.14
CA ASN A 118 11.89 -1.39 6.36
C ASN A 118 10.45 -0.84 6.40
N ARG A 119 10.01 -0.14 5.36
CA ARG A 119 8.73 0.58 5.35
C ARG A 119 8.12 0.66 3.96
N LYS A 120 7.81 -0.54 3.45
CA LYS A 120 7.31 -0.76 2.08
C LYS A 120 5.81 -0.50 1.98
N ALA A 121 5.33 -0.27 0.76
CA ALA A 121 3.91 -0.06 0.49
C ALA A 121 3.01 -1.19 1.04
N ARG A 122 3.39 -2.46 0.88
CA ARG A 122 2.58 -3.59 1.40
C ARG A 122 2.33 -3.56 2.92
N ASP A 123 3.21 -2.89 3.67
CA ASP A 123 3.20 -2.84 5.13
C ASP A 123 2.62 -1.52 5.64
N THR A 124 2.38 -0.54 4.76
CA THR A 124 2.05 0.86 5.14
C THR A 124 0.97 1.52 4.31
N VAL A 125 0.64 0.94 3.14
CA VAL A 125 -0.42 1.39 2.25
C VAL A 125 -1.37 0.23 1.95
N TYR A 126 -2.53 0.27 2.57
CA TYR A 126 -3.53 -0.80 2.48
C TYR A 126 -4.91 -0.29 2.85
N CYS A 127 -5.91 -1.07 2.49
CA CYS A 127 -7.27 -0.86 2.89
C CYS A 127 -7.38 -1.00 4.40
N SER A 128 -7.76 0.08 5.09
CA SER A 128 -7.96 0.10 6.54
C SER A 128 -9.43 0.33 6.85
N CYS A 129 -9.79 0.44 8.11
CA CYS A 129 -11.09 0.94 8.52
C CYS A 129 -10.92 1.79 9.78
N ARG A 130 -11.81 2.77 9.94
CA ARG A 130 -11.84 3.64 11.11
C ARG A 130 -12.38 2.84 12.29
N CYS A 131 -11.64 2.77 13.39
CA CYS A 131 -11.98 1.94 14.55
C CYS A 131 -12.36 2.76 15.79
N ALA A 132 -11.94 4.02 15.88
CA ALA A 132 -12.39 4.96 16.89
C ALA A 132 -12.30 6.41 16.38
N GLY A 133 -12.93 7.35 17.09
CA GLY A 133 -12.87 8.76 16.74
C GLY A 133 -13.95 9.60 17.45
N PRO A 134 -13.86 10.93 17.31
CA PRO A 134 -14.78 11.86 17.98
C PRO A 134 -16.16 11.96 17.31
N ASP A 135 -16.32 11.49 16.06
CA ASP A 135 -17.59 11.59 15.33
C ASP A 135 -18.56 10.46 15.73
N PRO A 136 -19.66 10.73 16.45
CA PRO A 136 -20.59 9.69 16.88
C PRO A 136 -21.43 9.10 15.73
N ASN A 137 -21.43 9.75 14.55
CA ASN A 137 -22.19 9.30 13.38
C ASN A 137 -21.32 8.53 12.37
N ALA A 138 -20.02 8.42 12.61
CA ALA A 138 -19.13 7.65 11.76
C ALA A 138 -19.37 6.15 11.93
N ARG A 139 -19.05 5.40 10.88
CA ARG A 139 -19.08 3.94 10.92
C ARG A 139 -17.72 3.45 11.41
N TYR A 140 -17.71 2.90 12.62
CA TYR A 140 -16.54 2.26 13.19
C TYR A 140 -16.55 0.75 12.93
N CYS A 141 -15.36 0.17 12.77
CA CYS A 141 -15.14 -1.27 12.67
C CYS A 141 -14.36 -1.78 13.90
N GLU A 142 -14.46 -3.08 14.15
CA GLU A 142 -13.48 -3.78 14.99
C GLU A 142 -12.30 -4.19 14.10
N CYS A 143 -11.07 -3.96 14.57
CA CYS A 143 -9.88 -4.37 13.82
C CYS A 143 -9.76 -5.90 13.81
N PRO A 144 -9.50 -6.52 12.63
CA PRO A 144 -9.28 -7.96 12.55
C PRO A 144 -7.98 -8.39 13.24
N SER A 145 -7.79 -9.70 13.40
CA SER A 145 -6.54 -10.26 13.92
C SER A 145 -5.33 -9.83 13.09
N GLY A 146 -4.24 -9.45 13.75
CA GLY A 146 -3.04 -8.90 13.11
C GLY A 146 -3.11 -7.38 12.90
N PHE A 147 -4.14 -6.71 13.44
CA PHE A 147 -4.29 -5.26 13.38
C PHE A 147 -4.61 -4.67 14.76
N THR A 148 -4.06 -3.49 15.00
CA THR A 148 -4.28 -2.69 16.21
C THR A 148 -4.97 -1.38 15.84
N CYS A 149 -5.90 -0.93 16.68
CA CYS A 149 -6.57 0.36 16.51
C CYS A 149 -5.65 1.48 17.03
N GLU A 150 -5.06 2.25 16.13
CA GLU A 150 -4.12 3.33 16.46
C GLU A 150 -4.69 4.70 16.12
N ASP A 151 -4.45 5.68 16.98
CA ASP A 151 -4.80 7.08 16.74
C ASP A 151 -3.76 7.72 15.81
N LEU A 152 -4.16 7.98 14.57
CA LEU A 152 -3.25 8.47 13.52
C LEU A 152 -3.52 9.91 13.13
N MET A 153 -4.73 10.40 13.34
CA MET A 153 -5.17 11.71 12.88
C MET A 153 -5.75 12.49 14.04
N ALA A 154 -4.96 13.41 14.60
CA ALA A 154 -5.42 14.29 15.66
C ALA A 154 -6.61 15.15 15.19
N ASP A 155 -7.59 15.34 16.07
CA ASP A 155 -8.63 16.34 15.85
C ASP A 155 -8.04 17.72 16.15
N LEU A 156 -7.71 18.47 15.09
CA LEU A 156 -7.13 19.80 15.23
C LEU A 156 -8.21 20.90 15.39
N ASP A 157 -9.50 20.55 15.41
CA ASP A 157 -10.64 21.51 15.47
C ASP A 157 -10.64 22.55 14.32
N ILE A 158 -9.88 22.28 13.25
CA ILE A 158 -9.75 23.12 12.05
C ILE A 158 -10.42 22.41 10.87
N GLY A 159 -11.73 22.60 10.72
CA GLY A 159 -12.53 22.02 9.64
C GLY A 159 -13.37 20.83 10.10
N ARG A 160 -14.23 20.32 9.22
CA ARG A 160 -15.10 19.18 9.55
C ARG A 160 -14.19 17.98 9.87
N GLY A 161 -14.01 17.63 11.15
CA GLY A 161 -13.19 16.54 11.69
C GLY A 161 -13.60 15.13 11.26
N GLN A 162 -13.99 14.97 10.00
CA GLN A 162 -14.55 13.74 9.44
C GLN A 162 -13.50 12.63 9.29
N LEU A 163 -12.21 12.98 9.30
CA LEU A 163 -11.10 12.03 9.16
C LEU A 163 -10.25 11.88 10.42
N ALA A 164 -10.47 12.70 11.46
CA ALA A 164 -9.76 12.59 12.72
C ALA A 164 -10.13 11.30 13.46
N GLY A 165 -9.17 10.65 14.12
CA GLY A 165 -9.37 9.47 14.93
C GLY A 165 -8.48 8.30 14.55
N SER A 166 -8.94 7.11 14.94
CA SER A 166 -8.14 5.90 14.94
C SER A 166 -8.49 4.97 13.79
N TYR A 167 -7.48 4.30 13.27
CA TYR A 167 -7.59 3.36 12.14
C TYR A 167 -6.90 2.05 12.47
N CYS A 168 -7.32 0.97 11.82
CA CYS A 168 -6.68 -0.32 11.97
C CYS A 168 -5.32 -0.33 11.26
N VAL A 169 -4.25 -0.53 12.03
CA VAL A 169 -2.87 -0.58 11.58
C VAL A 169 -2.34 -2.01 11.72
N ILE A 170 -1.58 -2.51 10.75
CA ILE A 170 -0.96 -3.85 10.82
C ILE A 170 -0.03 -3.89 12.05
N ASP A 171 -0.16 -4.95 12.85
CA ASP A 171 0.66 -5.14 14.05
C ASP A 171 2.16 -5.12 13.72
N GLY A 172 2.92 -4.32 14.47
CA GLY A 172 4.37 -4.18 14.29
C GLY A 172 4.79 -3.24 13.15
N THR A 173 3.86 -2.52 12.52
CA THR A 173 4.14 -1.52 11.48
C THR A 173 3.95 -0.06 11.94
N SER A 174 3.59 0.12 13.21
CA SER A 174 3.43 1.42 13.86
C SER A 174 4.65 2.30 13.60
N TYR A 175 4.40 3.56 13.26
CA TYR A 175 5.47 4.48 12.95
C TYR A 175 6.15 4.96 14.23
N ASP A 176 7.48 4.84 14.27
CA ASP A 176 8.31 5.40 15.32
C ASP A 176 9.29 6.41 14.70
N SER A 177 9.04 7.70 14.92
CA SER A 177 9.89 8.79 14.43
C SER A 177 11.32 8.77 14.98
N THR A 178 11.58 8.00 16.04
CA THR A 178 12.90 7.84 16.66
C THR A 178 13.67 6.64 16.12
N SER A 179 12.98 5.73 15.43
CA SER A 179 13.61 4.58 14.79
C SER A 179 14.47 5.02 13.61
N SER A 180 15.55 4.27 13.34
CA SER A 180 16.34 4.53 12.13
C SER A 180 15.48 4.30 10.90
N GLN A 181 15.39 5.33 10.05
CA GLN A 181 14.87 5.17 8.70
C GLN A 181 15.66 4.03 8.00
N GLY A 182 14.95 3.15 7.29
CA GLY A 182 15.58 2.03 6.59
C GLY A 182 16.51 2.49 5.48
N ASP A 183 17.07 1.53 4.75
CA ASP A 183 17.80 1.86 3.54
C ASP A 183 16.82 2.24 2.42
N ASP A 184 17.26 3.10 1.52
CA ASP A 184 16.53 3.36 0.27
C ASP A 184 16.35 2.06 -0.52
N CYS A 185 15.14 1.87 -1.04
CA CYS A 185 14.88 0.87 -2.05
C CYS A 185 15.74 1.11 -3.28
N SER A 186 16.48 0.09 -3.71
CA SER A 186 17.30 0.15 -4.90
C SER A 186 17.07 -1.05 -5.81
N PRO A 187 16.89 -0.84 -7.14
CA PRO A 187 16.75 -1.95 -8.09
C PRO A 187 17.95 -2.90 -8.06
N THR A 188 19.16 -2.37 -7.80
CA THR A 188 20.38 -3.18 -7.73
C THR A 188 20.45 -4.04 -6.48
N LYS A 189 19.82 -3.61 -5.38
CA LYS A 189 19.70 -4.39 -4.14
C LYS A 189 18.52 -5.36 -4.17
N GLY A 190 17.49 -5.09 -4.98
CA GLY A 190 16.27 -5.90 -4.99
C GLY A 190 15.51 -5.89 -3.66
N ASN A 191 15.76 -4.90 -2.80
CA ASN A 191 15.31 -4.92 -1.40
C ASN A 191 13.82 -4.61 -1.20
N CYS A 192 13.10 -4.16 -2.23
CA CYS A 192 11.70 -3.71 -2.11
C CYS A 192 10.69 -4.44 -3.00
N GLY A 193 11.04 -5.63 -3.48
CA GLY A 193 10.13 -6.44 -4.28
C GLY A 193 10.19 -6.09 -5.76
N TYR A 194 9.12 -6.33 -6.51
CA TYR A 194 9.25 -6.52 -7.95
C TYR A 194 9.65 -5.25 -8.71
N THR A 195 10.75 -5.33 -9.47
CA THR A 195 11.07 -4.40 -10.55
C THR A 195 10.00 -4.56 -11.62
N VAL A 196 9.20 -3.51 -11.83
CA VAL A 196 8.18 -3.51 -12.87
C VAL A 196 8.91 -3.42 -14.21
N GLY A 197 9.28 -4.58 -14.77
CA GLY A 197 10.09 -4.70 -15.99
C GLY A 197 10.36 -6.15 -16.43
N SER A 198 10.32 -7.13 -15.52
CA SER A 198 10.35 -8.54 -15.92
C SER A 198 8.93 -9.03 -16.22
N GLY A 199 8.53 -8.90 -17.49
CA GLY A 199 7.39 -9.64 -18.02
C GLY A 199 7.58 -11.14 -17.83
N SER A 200 7.06 -11.69 -16.73
CA SER A 200 6.54 -13.05 -16.63
C SER A 200 5.90 -13.24 -15.27
N GLU A 201 4.60 -13.01 -15.27
CA GLU A 201 3.66 -13.61 -14.33
C GLU A 201 3.98 -15.10 -14.14
N LYS A 202 4.65 -15.43 -13.04
CA LYS A 202 4.35 -16.66 -12.31
C LYS A 202 3.79 -16.23 -10.98
N ARG A 203 2.46 -16.14 -10.94
CA ARG A 203 1.68 -16.41 -9.73
C ARG A 203 2.30 -17.66 -9.08
N GLY A 204 3.08 -17.44 -8.03
CA GLY A 204 3.49 -18.47 -7.11
C GLY A 204 2.22 -19.00 -6.48
N VAL A 205 1.70 -20.06 -7.06
CA VAL A 205 0.74 -20.95 -6.42
C VAL A 205 1.32 -21.27 -5.04
N ASN A 206 0.55 -20.95 -3.99
CA ASN A 206 0.82 -21.42 -2.64
C ASN A 206 1.26 -22.90 -2.70
N PRO A 207 2.37 -23.30 -2.05
CA PRO A 207 2.67 -24.72 -1.93
C PRO A 207 1.45 -25.43 -1.32
N PRO A 208 1.00 -26.57 -1.88
CA PRO A 208 -0.08 -27.31 -1.27
C PRO A 208 0.31 -27.69 0.16
N ASN A 209 -0.56 -27.30 1.09
CA ASN A 209 -0.53 -27.71 2.49
C ASN A 209 -0.29 -29.23 2.57
N PRO A 210 0.73 -29.73 3.30
CA PRO A 210 0.91 -31.16 3.47
C PRO A 210 -0.35 -31.72 4.15
N ALA A 211 -1.05 -32.55 3.39
CA ALA A 211 -2.24 -33.26 3.85
C ALA A 211 -1.95 -33.96 5.18
N ILE A 212 -2.86 -33.72 6.12
CA ILE A 212 -3.04 -34.45 7.36
C ILE A 212 -3.07 -35.95 7.01
N ALA A 213 -2.10 -36.70 7.51
CA ALA A 213 -2.12 -38.15 7.47
C ALA A 213 -3.36 -38.62 8.25
N ALA A 214 -4.36 -39.12 7.53
CA ALA A 214 -5.44 -39.89 8.12
C ALA A 214 -4.88 -41.24 8.54
N ASP A 215 -4.70 -41.41 9.85
CA ASP A 215 -4.67 -42.73 10.49
C ASP A 215 -5.90 -43.52 10.02
N SER A 216 -5.66 -44.69 9.44
CA SER A 216 -6.68 -45.69 9.19
C SER A 216 -6.40 -46.90 10.08
N ILE A 217 -7.47 -47.28 10.79
CA ILE A 217 -7.71 -48.50 11.56
C ILE A 217 -7.30 -49.75 10.77
#